data_AF-A0A964V5J1-F1
#
_entry.id   AF-A0A964V5J1-F1
#
_cell.length_a   1.000
_cell.length_b   1.000
_cell.length_c   1.000
_cell.angle_alpha   90.00
_cell.angle_beta   90.00
_cell.angle_gamma   90.00
#
_symmetry.space_group_name_H-M   'P 1'
#
loop_
_entity.id
_entity.type
_entity.pdbx_description
1 polymer ?
#
loop_
_entity_poly.entity_id
_entity_poly.type
_entity_poly.pdbx_seq_one_letter_code
_entity_poly.pdbx_strand_id
1 'polypeptide(L)' 'MPSQIDRLNTALAGRYRIERELGEGGMATVYLCEDVKHKRNVALKLLKPELAAVLGAERFVQEITTTAA' A
#
# COMPACT_ATOMS: atom_id res chain seq x y z
N MET A 1 7.79 19.37 -7.51
CA MET A 1 6.93 18.69 -6.51
C MET A 1 7.36 17.24 -6.43
N PRO A 2 7.59 16.67 -5.23
CA PRO A 2 7.96 15.26 -5.09
C PRO A 2 6.84 14.36 -5.62
N SER A 3 7.21 13.25 -6.23
CA SER A 3 6.24 12.28 -6.75
C SER A 3 5.50 11.58 -5.59
N GLN A 4 4.43 10.86 -5.91
CA GLN A 4 3.74 10.02 -4.92
C GLN A 4 4.68 8.93 -4.35
N ILE A 5 5.51 8.32 -5.20
CA ILE A 5 6.49 7.31 -4.79
C ILE A 5 7.52 7.92 -3.82
N ASP A 6 8.01 9.14 -4.07
CA ASP A 6 8.96 9.81 -3.16
C ASP A 6 8.36 10.03 -1.77
N ARG A 7 7.09 10.47 -1.73
CA ARG A 7 6.36 10.66 -0.46
C ARG A 7 6.14 9.33 0.26
N LEU A 8 5.75 8.28 -0.46
CA LEU A 8 5.55 6.94 0.12
C LEU A 8 6.86 6.34 0.63
N ASN A 9 7.95 6.46 -0.12
CA ASN A 9 9.28 6.01 0.32
C ASN A 9 9.76 6.75 1.57
N THR A 10 9.46 8.04 1.68
CA THR A 10 9.76 8.81 2.90
C THR A 10 8.92 8.31 4.09
N ALA A 11 7.64 8.05 3.88
CA ALA A 11 6.73 7.59 4.94
C ALA A 11 6.99 6.15 5.41
N LEU A 12 7.46 5.28 4.51
CA LEU A 12 7.72 3.85 4.75
C LEU A 12 9.19 3.53 5.01
N ALA A 13 10.02 4.58 5.13
CA ALA A 13 11.47 4.47 5.27
C ALA A 13 11.86 3.46 6.36
N GLY A 14 12.81 2.59 6.03
CA GLY A 14 13.33 1.57 6.94
C GLY A 14 12.50 0.28 7.04
N ARG A 15 11.35 0.18 6.36
CA ARG A 15 10.57 -1.07 6.27
C ARG A 15 10.31 -1.51 4.84
N TYR A 16 9.77 -0.62 4.02
CA TYR A 16 9.44 -0.90 2.63
C TYR A 16 10.02 0.17 1.73
N ARG A 17 10.56 -0.25 0.59
CA ARG A 17 10.97 0.65 -0.49
C ARG A 17 10.08 0.40 -1.71
N ILE A 18 9.28 1.38 -2.08
CA ILE A 18 8.43 1.35 -3.26
C ILE A 18 9.31 1.50 -4.50
N GLU A 19 9.19 0.55 -5.43
CA GLU A 19 9.89 0.57 -6.71
C GLU A 19 9.02 1.17 -7.82
N ARG A 20 7.81 0.61 -8.01
CA ARG A 20 6.89 1.02 -9.08
C ARG A 20 5.46 0.59 -8.77
N GLU A 21 4.51 1.21 -9.45
CA GLU A 21 3.14 0.75 -9.49
C GLU A 21 3.01 -0.58 -10.26
N LEU A 22 2.18 -1.47 -9.75
CA LEU A 22 1.77 -2.72 -10.41
C LEU A 22 0.38 -2.60 -11.04
N GLY A 23 -0.50 -1.80 -10.43
CA GLY A 23 -1.78 -1.44 -11.02
C GLY A 23 -2.68 -0.66 -10.07
N GLU A 24 -3.68 -0.01 -10.65
CA GLU A 24 -4.69 0.75 -9.93
C GLU A 24 -6.08 0.14 -10.16
N GLY A 25 -6.85 0.00 -9.08
CA GLY A 25 -8.25 -0.42 -9.12
C GLY A 25 -9.17 0.58 -8.42
N GLY A 26 -10.46 0.24 -8.35
CA GLY A 26 -11.46 1.08 -7.69
C GLY A 26 -11.22 1.29 -6.19
N MET A 27 -10.57 0.33 -5.52
CA MET A 27 -10.39 0.33 -4.06
C MET A 27 -8.99 0.77 -3.61
N ALA A 28 -7.97 0.53 -4.44
CA ALA A 28 -6.59 0.67 -4.03
C ALA A 28 -5.65 0.80 -5.23
N THR A 29 -4.46 1.30 -4.96
CA THR A 29 -3.30 1.20 -5.86
C THR A 29 -2.32 0.17 -5.28
N VAL A 30 -1.81 -0.74 -6.11
CA VAL A 30 -0.86 -1.78 -5.71
C VAL A 30 0.52 -1.42 -6.22
N TYR A 31 1.51 -1.48 -5.33
CA TYR A 31 2.91 -1.20 -5.62
C TYR A 31 3.79 -2.42 -5.43
N LEU A 32 4.81 -2.55 -6.28
CA LEU A 32 5.94 -3.44 -6.03
C LEU A 32 6.86 -2.73 -5.04
N CYS A 33 7.18 -3.42 -3.94
CA CYS A 33 8.08 -2.92 -2.93
C CYS A 33 9.12 -3.96 -2.54
N GLU A 34 10.29 -3.51 -2.13
CA GLU A 34 11.25 -4.32 -1.38
C GLU A 34 10.92 -4.24 0.12
N ASP A 35 10.70 -5.38 0.76
CA ASP A 35 10.76 -5.50 2.22
C ASP A 35 12.23 -5.50 2.65
N VAL A 36 12.70 -4.34 3.12
CA VAL A 36 14.12 -4.09 3.42
C VAL A 36 14.63 -5.02 4.52
N LYS A 37 13.76 -5.40 5.46
CA LYS A 37 14.12 -6.28 6.57
C LYS A 37 14.33 -7.72 6.09
N HIS A 38 13.47 -8.21 5.21
CA HIS A 38 13.48 -9.60 4.76
C HIS A 38 14.11 -9.80 3.37
N LYS A 39 14.56 -8.72 2.72
CA LYS A 39 15.21 -8.70 1.39
C LYS A 39 14.39 -9.46 0.33
N ARG A 40 13.08 -9.22 0.30
CA ARG A 40 12.16 -9.86 -0.64
C ARG A 40 11.21 -8.84 -1.26
N ASN A 41 10.79 -9.14 -2.47
CA ASN A 41 9.76 -8.34 -3.15
C ASN A 41 8.38 -8.70 -2.60
N VAL A 42 7.59 -7.66 -2.31
CA VAL A 42 6.22 -7.76 -1.80
C VAL A 42 5.31 -6.80 -2.55
N ALA A 43 4.02 -7.13 -2.60
CA ALA A 43 2.99 -6.21 -3.08
C ALA A 43 2.45 -5.38 -1.90
N LEU A 44 2.43 -4.06 -2.05
CA LEU A 44 1.86 -3.14 -1.07
C LEU A 44 0.57 -2.53 -1.63
N LYS A 45 -0.56 -2.84 -1.01
CA LYS A 45 -1.89 -2.33 -1.40
C LYS A 45 -2.18 -1.04 -0.61
N LEU A 46 -2.14 0.11 -1.29
CA LEU A 46 -2.48 1.41 -0.73
C LEU A 46 -3.97 1.70 -0.98
N LEU A 47 -4.77 1.66 0.07
CA LEU A 47 -6.22 1.91 -0.01
C LEU A 47 -6.49 3.40 -0.30
N LYS A 48 -7.45 3.67 -1.18
CA LYS A 48 -7.87 5.04 -1.51
C LYS A 48 -8.64 5.66 -0.33
N PRO A 49 -8.39 6.93 0.04
CA PRO A 49 -9.04 7.56 1.18
C PRO A 49 -10.56 7.68 0.99
N GLU A 50 -11.06 7.78 -0.24
CA GLU A 50 -12.49 7.77 -0.55
C GLU A 50 -13.19 6.49 -0.09
N LEU A 51 -12.45 5.37 -0.02
CA LEU A 51 -12.99 4.09 0.41
C LEU A 51 -13.20 4.02 1.94
N ALA A 52 -12.35 4.71 2.71
CA ALA A 52 -12.50 4.80 4.16
C ALA A 52 -13.79 5.52 4.57
N ALA A 53 -14.25 6.48 3.75
CA ALA A 53 -15.51 7.19 3.96
C ALA A 53 -16.75 6.35 3.61
N VAL A 54 -16.63 5.40 2.66
CA VAL A 54 -17.77 4.61 2.14
C VAL A 54 -17.92 3.25 2.84
N LEU A 55 -16.82 2.59 3.19
CA LEU A 55 -16.86 1.23 3.78
C LEU A 55 -17.14 1.23 5.30
N GLY A 56 -16.92 2.34 5.99
CA GLY A 56 -16.90 2.38 7.45
C GLY A 56 -15.67 1.66 8.03
N ALA A 57 -15.27 2.03 9.25
CA ALA A 57 -14.05 1.52 9.88
C ALA A 57 -14.01 -0.03 9.99
N GLU A 58 -15.16 -0.68 10.13
CA GLU A 58 -15.27 -2.13 10.32
C GLU A 58 -14.93 -2.95 9.07
N ARG A 59 -15.39 -2.55 7.88
CA ARG A 59 -15.04 -3.24 6.62
C ARG A 59 -13.60 -2.94 6.20
N PHE A 60 -13.11 -1.73 6.50
CA PHE A 60 -11.71 -1.36 6.32
C PHE A 60 -10.78 -2.31 7.07
N VAL A 61 -11.14 -2.71 8.30
CA VAL A 61 -10.38 -3.68 9.10
C VAL A 61 -10.50 -5.11 8.55
N GLN A 62 -11.68 -5.55 8.08
CA GLN A 62 -11.84 -6.90 7.52
C GLN A 62 -11.04 -7.15 6.23
N GLU A 63 -10.89 -6.14 5.36
CA GLU A 63 -10.05 -6.27 4.16
C GLU A 63 -8.56 -6.45 4.50
N ILE A 64 -8.08 -5.84 5.58
CA ILE A 64 -6.68 -5.96 6.04
C ILE A 64 -6.38 -7.40 6.50
N THR A 65 -7.34 -8.07 7.15
CA THR A 65 -7.14 -9.41 7.71
C THR A 65 -7.18 -10.52 6.66
N THR A 66 -7.92 -10.36 5.57
CA THR A 66 -8.22 -11.47 4.65
C THR A 66 -7.12 -11.73 3.59
N THR A 67 -6.22 -10.77 3.35
CA THR A 67 -5.27 -10.84 2.21
C THR A 67 -3.83 -11.24 2.62
N ALA A 68 -3.61 -11.66 3.88
CA ALA A 68 -2.30 -12.03 4.41
C ALA A 68 -2.11 -13.55 4.63
N ALA A 69 -2.85 -14.40 3.89
CA ALA A 69 -2.71 -15.85 3.91
C ALA A 69 -1.78 -16.36 2.80
#